data_AF-A0A942D184-F1
#
_entry.id   AF-A0A942D184-F1
#
_cell.length_a   1.000
_cell.length_b   1.000
_cell.length_c   1.000
_cell.angle_alpha   90.00
_cell.angle_beta   90.00
_cell.angle_gamma   90.00
#
_symmetry.space_group_name_H-M   'P 1'
#
loop_
_entity.id
_entity.type
_entity.pdbx_description
1 polymer ?
#
loop_
_entity_poly.entity_id
_entity_poly.type
_entity_poly.pdbx_seq_one_letter_code
_entity_poly.pdbx_strand_id
1 'polypeptide(L)' 'MSVGEELVGVASPASPIEARLIKGLLESVGIPCLLRSFRGGARTVLVHADRADEARALLAEAEARALGEAESLPD' A
#
# COMPACT_ATOMS: atom_id res chain seq x y z
N MET A 1 -7.25 -6.61 28.20
CA MET A 1 -6.52 -7.36 27.15
C MET A 1 -5.78 -6.33 26.33
N SER A 2 -4.45 -6.30 26.42
CA SER A 2 -3.64 -5.39 25.63
C SER A 2 -3.60 -5.96 24.22
N VAL A 3 -4.49 -5.50 23.34
CA VAL A 3 -4.43 -5.82 21.92
C VAL A 3 -3.17 -5.14 21.43
N GLY A 4 -2.06 -5.90 21.39
CA GLY A 4 -0.86 -5.44 20.70
C GLY A 4 -1.30 -5.15 19.28
N GLU A 5 -1.17 -3.89 18.87
CA GLU A 5 -1.52 -3.41 17.54
C GLU A 5 -0.66 -4.15 16.52
N GLU A 6 -1.13 -5.30 16.05
CA GLU A 6 -0.39 -6.14 15.13
C GLU A 6 -0.37 -5.45 13.77
N LEU A 7 0.83 -5.07 13.34
CA LEU A 7 1.06 -4.42 12.07
C LEU A 7 1.50 -5.46 11.04
N VAL A 8 0.83 -5.48 9.90
CA VAL A 8 1.06 -6.43 8.81
C VAL A 8 1.53 -5.70 7.56
N GLY A 9 2.54 -6.25 6.90
CA GLY A 9 3.01 -5.76 5.60
C GLY A 9 2.02 -6.08 4.48
N VAL A 10 1.62 -5.03 3.76
CA VAL A 10 0.67 -5.15 2.63
C VAL A 10 1.29 -4.79 1.28
N ALA A 11 2.39 -4.02 1.27
CA ALA A 11 3.13 -3.71 0.04
C ALA A 11 4.63 -3.52 0.31
N SER A 12 5.45 -3.81 -0.70
CA SER A 12 6.91 -3.59 -0.68
C SER A 12 7.35 -2.72 -1.86
N PRO A 13 7.08 -1.39 -1.82
CA PRO A 13 7.36 -0.48 -2.93
C PRO A 13 8.85 -0.41 -3.28
N ALA A 14 9.14 -0.39 -4.58
CA ALA A 14 10.49 -0.31 -5.14
C ALA A 14 11.10 1.09 -5.00
N SER A 15 10.28 2.14 -4.92
CA SER A 15 10.75 3.52 -4.84
C SER A 15 10.14 4.32 -3.67
N PRO A 16 10.79 5.42 -3.23
CA PRO A 16 10.20 6.31 -2.23
C PRO A 16 8.92 7.01 -2.74
N ILE A 17 8.81 7.23 -4.05
CA ILE A 17 7.65 7.87 -4.66
C ILE A 17 6.46 6.91 -4.59
N GLU A 18 6.65 5.67 -5.04
CA GLU A 18 5.63 4.62 -4.97
C GLU A 18 5.16 4.38 -3.53
N ALA A 19 6.08 4.36 -2.55
CA ALA A 19 5.72 4.24 -1.14
C ALA A 19 4.81 5.39 -0.66
N ARG A 20 5.05 6.62 -1.13
CA ARG A 20 4.20 7.78 -0.81
C ARG A 20 2.86 7.73 -1.51
N LEU A 21 2.80 7.26 -2.75
CA LEU A 21 1.55 7.07 -3.48
C LEU A 21 0.66 6.03 -2.80
N ILE A 22 1.22 4.87 -2.46
CA ILE A 22 0.50 3.82 -1.74
C ILE A 22 -0.01 4.33 -0.39
N LYS A 23 0.83 5.06 0.37
CA LYS A 23 0.41 5.67 1.64
C LYS A 23 -0.76 6.64 1.42
N GLY A 24 -0.66 7.54 0.45
CA GLY A 24 -1.72 8.51 0.15
C GLY A 24 -3.03 7.85 -0.24
N LEU A 25 -2.97 6.79 -1.06
CA LEU A 25 -4.15 6.02 -1.45
C LEU A 25 -4.84 5.39 -0.23
N LEU A 26 -4.10 4.66 0.61
CA LEU A 26 -4.66 4.03 1.82
C LEU A 26 -5.26 5.07 2.78
N GLU A 27 -4.53 6.16 3.04
CA GLU A 27 -5.01 7.21 3.96
C GLU A 27 -6.23 7.96 3.40
N SER A 28 -6.35 8.11 2.08
CA SER A 28 -7.50 8.78 1.46
C SER A 28 -8.83 8.05 1.65
N VAL A 29 -8.79 6.74 1.88
CA VAL A 29 -9.97 5.93 2.22
C VAL A 29 -10.08 5.64 3.73
N GLY A 30 -9.23 6.28 4.53
CA GLY A 30 -9.28 6.17 6.00
C GLY A 30 -8.59 4.92 6.56
N ILE A 31 -7.65 4.30 5.83
CA ILE A 31 -6.81 3.21 6.34
C ILE A 31 -5.47 3.79 6.82
N PRO A 32 -5.24 3.89 8.15
CA PRO A 32 -3.97 4.35 8.69
C PRO A 32 -2.85 3.37 8.32
N CYS A 33 -1.69 3.88 7.90
CA CYS A 33 -0.55 3.05 7.56
C CYS A 33 0.78 3.65 8.00
N LEU A 34 1.79 2.80 8.13
CA LEU A 34 3.15 3.16 8.49
C LEU A 34 4.12 2.75 7.39
N LEU A 35 5.06 3.63 7.09
CA LEU A 35 6.16 3.33 6.18
C LEU A 35 7.38 2.88 7.00
N ARG A 36 7.76 1.62 6.87
CA ARG A 36 9.01 1.10 7.43
C ARG A 36 10.08 1.08 6.37
N SER A 37 11.20 1.76 6.62
CA SER A 37 12.38 1.72 5.76
C SER A 37 13.49 0.90 6.41
N PHE A 38 14.09 -0.02 5.67
CA PHE A 38 15.25 -0.78 6.11
C PHE A 38 16.54 -0.19 5.54
N ARG A 39 17.67 -0.36 6.27
CA ARG A 39 19.00 -0.01 5.74
C ARG A 39 19.26 -0.86 4.50
N GLY A 40 19.27 -0.23 3.32
CA GLY A 40 19.28 -0.91 2.01
C GLY A 40 18.19 -0.44 1.05
N GLY A 41 17.29 0.45 1.48
CA GLY A 41 16.32 1.11 0.60
C GLY A 41 15.02 0.34 0.38
N ALA A 42 14.92 -0.89 0.89
CA ALA A 42 13.66 -1.63 0.96
C ALA A 42 12.67 -0.89 1.87
N ARG A 43 11.45 -0.71 1.36
CA ARG A 43 10.35 -0.04 2.05
C ARG A 43 9.20 -1.00 2.15
N THR A 44 8.53 -1.02 3.29
CA THR A 44 7.32 -1.82 3.51
C THR A 44 6.23 -0.92 4.05
N VAL A 45 5.04 -1.02 3.46
CA VAL A 45 3.83 -0.38 3.94
C VAL A 45 3.16 -1.34 4.91
N LEU A 46 2.96 -0.89 6.14
CA LEU A 46 2.35 -1.63 7.23
C LEU A 46 0.98 -1.04 7.56
N VAL A 47 -0.01 -1.88 7.81
CA VAL A 47 -1.34 -1.49 8.33
C VAL A 47 -1.70 -2.36 9.53
N HIS A 48 -2.72 -1.98 10.29
CA HIS A 48 -3.27 -2.88 11.31
C HIS A 48 -3.83 -4.16 10.67
N ALA A 49 -3.66 -5.29 11.35
CA ALA A 49 -4.08 -6.61 10.86
C ALA A 49 -5.57 -6.68 10.49
N ASP A 50 -6.43 -5.96 11.22
CA ASP A 50 -7.88 -5.87 10.96
C ASP A 50 -8.23 -5.15 9.64
N ARG A 51 -7.29 -4.37 9.10
CA ARG A 51 -7.42 -3.64 7.82
C ARG A 51 -6.58 -4.24 6.69
N ALA A 52 -5.86 -5.34 6.95
CA ALA A 52 -4.92 -5.89 5.98
C ALA A 52 -5.60 -6.35 4.68
N ASP A 53 -6.75 -7.01 4.79
CA ASP A 53 -7.49 -7.51 3.62
C ASP A 53 -8.09 -6.37 2.79
N GLU A 54 -8.67 -5.37 3.46
CA GLU A 54 -9.21 -4.16 2.83
C GLU A 54 -8.10 -3.39 2.09
N ALA A 55 -6.94 -3.21 2.73
CA ALA A 55 -5.79 -2.55 2.13
C ALA A 55 -5.27 -3.30 0.89
N ARG A 56 -5.17 -4.64 0.96
CA ARG A 56 -4.72 -5.46 -0.18
C ARG A 56 -5.68 -5.40 -1.35
N ALA A 57 -6.99 -5.46 -1.09
CA ALA A 57 -8.01 -5.36 -2.12
C ALA A 57 -7.94 -4.02 -2.85
N LEU A 58 -7.80 -2.91 -2.12
CA LEU A 58 -7.67 -1.58 -2.70
C LEU A 58 -6.42 -1.45 -3.57
N LEU A 59 -5.28 -2.01 -3.13
CA LEU A 59 -4.03 -1.95 -3.89
C LEU A 59 -4.12 -2.76 -5.17
N ALA A 60 -4.69 -3.97 -5.11
CA ALA A 60 -4.92 -4.79 -6.30
C ALA A 60 -5.86 -4.10 -7.31
N GLU A 61 -6.91 -3.41 -6.83
CA GLU A 61 -7.80 -2.64 -7.70
C GLU A 61 -7.07 -1.46 -8.36
N ALA A 62 -6.24 -0.73 -7.61
CA ALA A 62 -5.48 0.39 -8.14
C ALA A 62 -4.45 -0.05 -9.19
N GLU A 63 -3.75 -1.17 -8.97
CA GLU A 63 -2.86 -1.78 -9.98
C GLU A 63 -3.63 -2.18 -11.23
N ALA A 64 -4.75 -2.89 -11.09
CA ALA A 64 -5.56 -3.33 -12.22
C ALA A 64 -6.06 -2.16 -13.07
N ARG A 65 -6.47 -1.05 -12.44
CA ARG A 65 -6.86 0.19 -13.15
C ARG A 65 -5.68 0.80 -13.91
N ALA A 66 -4.51 0.91 -13.28
CA ALA A 66 -3.32 1.48 -13.92
C ALA A 66 -2.86 0.66 -15.14
N LEU A 67 -3.00 -0.66 -15.09
CA LEU A 67 -2.72 -1.56 -16.22
C LEU A 67 -3.74 -1.39 -17.36
N GLY A 68 -5.04 -1.30 -17.04
CA GLY A 68 -6.09 -1.10 -18.05
C GLY A 68 -6.03 0.26 -18.75
N GLU A 69 -5.55 1.30 -18.06
CA GLU A 69 -5.30 2.63 -18.66
C GLU A 69 -4.12 2.60 -19.64
N ALA A 70 -3.10 1.79 -19.40
CA ALA A 70 -1.93 1.66 -20.27
C ALA A 70 -2.25 0.96 -21.61
N GLU A 71 -3.25 0.08 -21.66
CA GLU A 71 -3.72 -0.57 -22.89
C GLU A 71 -4.68 0.30 -23.73
N SER A 72 -5.16 1.44 -23.20
CA SER A 72 -6.13 2.30 -23.89
C SER A 72 -5.53 3.53 -24.60
N LEU A 73 -4.20 3.60 -24.73
CA LEU A 73 -3.55 4.63 -25.55
C LEU A 73 -3.58 4.22 -27.03
N PRO A 74 -4.33 4.92 -27.91
CA PRO A 74 -4.23 4.69 -29.35
C PRO A 74 -2.88 5.20 -29.90
N ASP A 75 -2.29 4.43 -30.80
CA ASP A 75 -1.11 4.79 -31.62
C ASP A 75 -1.31 6.07 -32.45
#